data_AF-A0A1C4GMZ7-F1
#
_entry.id   AF-A0A1C4GMZ7-F1
#
_cell.length_a   1.000
_cell.length_b   1.000
_cell.length_c   1.000
_cell.angle_alpha   90.00
_cell.angle_beta   90.00
_cell.angle_gamma   90.00
#
_symmetry.space_group_name_H-M   'P 1'
#
loop_
_entity.id
_entity.type
_entity.pdbx_description
1 polymer ?
#
loop_
_entity_poly.entity_id
_entity_poly.type
_entity_poly.pdbx_seq_one_letter_code
_entity_poly.pdbx_strand_id
1 'polypeptide(L)' 'MAYKWEKESLQKYGEEVTQNLISKQKEYEAVKKDNDCKHCGKGNEGAIIEWGDGIPFIMRYGLWSNGRCNYCGEYTGRRK' A
#
# COMPACT_ATOMS: atom_id res chain seq x y z
N MET A 1 -4.07 11.15 9.29
CA MET A 1 -4.71 11.20 7.95
C MET A 1 -5.52 9.94 7.79
N ALA A 2 -6.78 10.05 7.39
CA ALA A 2 -7.60 8.87 7.09
C ALA A 2 -7.22 8.32 5.71
N TYR A 3 -7.16 7.00 5.56
CA TYR A 3 -6.86 6.40 4.25
C TYR A 3 -8.08 6.54 3.32
N LYS A 4 -7.85 6.65 2.01
CA LYS A 4 -8.94 6.83 1.02
C LYS A 4 -9.99 5.70 1.08
N TRP A 5 -9.55 4.49 1.40
CA TRP A 5 -10.37 3.29 1.51
C TRP A 5 -10.99 3.08 2.89
N GLU A 6 -10.65 3.89 3.89
CA GLU A 6 -11.05 3.68 5.29
C GLU A 6 -12.58 3.67 5.46
N LYS A 7 -13.27 4.63 4.84
CA LYS A 7 -14.74 4.72 4.91
C LYS A 7 -15.43 3.52 4.27
N GLU A 8 -14.98 3.10 3.09
CA GLU A 8 -15.53 1.94 2.37
C GLU A 8 -15.25 0.65 3.15
N SER A 9 -14.04 0.52 3.69
CA SER A 9 -13.65 -0.61 4.53
C SER A 9 -14.52 -0.72 5.78
N LEU A 10 -14.79 0.39 6.46
CA LEU A 10 -15.69 0.41 7.63
C LEU A 10 -17.09 -0.05 7.28
N GLN A 11 -17.63 0.39 6.14
CA GLN A 11 -18.98 0.05 5.70
C GLN A 11 -19.10 -1.43 5.29
N LYS A 12 -18.07 -1.98 4.64
CA LYS A 12 -18.13 -3.33 4.07
C LYS A 12 -17.65 -4.42 5.02
N TYR A 13 -16.59 -4.16 5.79
CA TYR A 13 -15.89 -5.16 6.60
C TYR A 13 -16.01 -4.94 8.11
N GLY A 14 -16.52 -3.78 8.52
CA GLY A 14 -16.66 -3.43 9.94
C GLY A 14 -15.39 -2.86 10.57
N GLU A 15 -15.53 -2.47 11.83
CA GLU A 15 -14.52 -1.72 12.58
C GLU A 15 -13.25 -2.53 12.84
N GLU A 16 -13.38 -3.76 13.36
CA GLU A 16 -12.25 -4.60 13.73
C GLU A 16 -11.33 -4.88 12.53
N VAL A 17 -11.91 -5.30 11.40
CA VAL A 17 -11.16 -5.58 10.17
C VAL A 17 -10.49 -4.31 9.66
N THR A 18 -11.20 -3.18 9.67
CA THR A 18 -10.64 -1.92 9.19
C THR A 18 -9.49 -1.42 10.06
N GLN A 19 -9.60 -1.51 11.38
CA GLN A 19 -8.51 -1.15 12.30
C GLN A 19 -7.28 -2.03 12.11
N ASN A 20 -7.47 -3.33 11.87
CA ASN A 20 -6.38 -4.24 11.55
C ASN A 20 -5.68 -3.85 10.23
N LEU A 21 -6.44 -3.50 9.19
CA LEU A 21 -5.89 -3.01 7.93
C LEU A 21 -5.10 -1.70 8.14
N ILE A 22 -5.66 -0.75 8.89
CA ILE A 22 -4.98 0.51 9.22
C ILE A 22 -3.65 0.25 9.95
N SER A 23 -3.65 -0.64 10.94
CA SER A 23 -2.43 -1.00 11.69
C SER A 23 -1.35 -1.57 10.76
N LYS A 24 -1.71 -2.55 9.93
CA LYS A 24 -0.80 -3.17 8.96
C LYS A 24 -0.25 -2.18 7.94
N GLN A 25 -1.03 -1.17 7.53
CA GLN A 25 -0.56 -0.15 6.61
C GLN A 25 0.44 0.78 7.30
N LYS A 26 0.12 1.29 8.50
CA LYS A 26 1.02 2.15 9.28
C LYS A 26 2.36 1.50 9.60
N GLU A 27 2.34 0.22 10.03
CA GLU A 27 3.56 -0.55 10.27
C GLU A 27 4.43 -0.64 9.01
N TYR A 28 3.79 -0.91 7.87
CA TYR A 28 4.50 -1.03 6.60
C TYR A 28 5.07 0.31 6.12
N GLU A 29 4.33 1.41 6.29
CA GLU A 29 4.80 2.78 6.04
C GLU A 29 6.02 3.13 6.90
N ALA A 30 6.01 2.78 8.19
CA ALA A 30 7.14 3.01 9.08
C ALA A 30 8.39 2.23 8.65
N VAL A 31 8.23 0.97 8.24
CA VAL A 31 9.35 0.11 7.80
C VAL A 31 9.89 0.52 6.43
N LYS A 32 9.05 1.07 5.54
CA LYS A 32 9.42 1.41 4.15
C LYS A 32 9.51 2.91 3.87
N LYS A 33 9.54 3.75 4.90
CA LYS A 33 9.57 5.22 4.81
C LYS A 33 10.62 5.77 3.83
N ASP A 34 11.77 5.12 3.73
CA ASP A 34 12.90 5.57 2.89
C ASP A 34 12.94 4.90 1.50
N ASN A 35 11.93 4.08 1.17
CA ASN A 35 11.88 3.26 -0.05
C ASN A 35 10.87 3.75 -1.10
N ASP A 36 10.40 4.99 -0.95
CA ASP A 36 9.42 5.58 -1.85
C ASP A 36 9.97 5.83 -3.27
N CYS A 37 9.14 5.54 -4.27
CA CYS A 37 9.41 5.89 -5.64
C CYS A 37 9.06 7.36 -5.92
N LYS A 38 10.07 8.22 -5.82
CA LYS A 38 10.01 9.65 -6.12
C LYS A 38 9.50 9.99 -7.52
N HIS A 39 9.58 9.07 -8.49
CA HIS A 39 9.08 9.31 -9.85
C HIS A 39 7.56 9.31 -9.92
N CYS A 40 6.90 8.34 -9.28
CA CYS A 40 5.44 8.26 -9.29
C CYS A 40 4.78 9.02 -8.15
N GLY A 41 5.54 9.36 -7.09
CA GLY A 41 5.05 10.12 -5.93
C GLY A 41 3.94 9.39 -5.17
N LYS A 42 3.82 8.07 -5.34
CA LYS A 42 2.76 7.27 -4.72
C LYS A 42 3.01 6.96 -3.25
N GLY A 43 4.25 7.04 -2.75
CA GLY A 43 4.45 7.19 -1.31
C GLY A 43 4.04 5.98 -0.48
N ASN A 44 4.19 4.75 -1.00
CA ASN A 44 3.68 3.54 -0.33
C ASN A 44 2.15 3.51 -0.16
N GLU A 45 1.39 4.02 -1.14
CA GLU A 45 -0.07 4.02 -1.10
C GLU A 45 -0.63 2.60 -0.97
N GLY A 46 -1.49 2.39 0.03
CA GLY A 46 -2.24 1.15 0.22
C GLY A 46 -3.61 1.22 -0.45
N ALA A 47 -4.02 0.14 -1.12
CA ALA A 47 -5.40 -0.10 -1.56
C ALA A 47 -5.94 -1.39 -0.97
N ILE A 48 -7.23 -1.40 -0.64
CA ILE A 48 -7.92 -2.62 -0.23
C ILE A 48 -8.32 -3.41 -1.47
N ILE A 49 -7.94 -4.68 -1.47
CA ILE A 49 -8.31 -5.67 -2.47
C ILE A 49 -9.00 -6.82 -1.73
N GLU A 50 -9.98 -7.43 -2.38
CA GLU A 50 -10.68 -8.62 -1.91
C GLU A 50 -10.50 -9.71 -2.96
N TRP A 51 -10.10 -10.91 -2.54
CA TRP A 51 -10.11 -12.10 -3.40
C TRP A 51 -11.39 -12.90 -3.16
N GLY A 52 -11.60 -13.97 -3.94
CA GLY A 52 -12.87 -14.69 -4.02
C GLY A 52 -13.40 -15.31 -2.70
N ASP A 53 -12.67 -15.21 -1.61
CA ASP A 53 -13.07 -15.61 -0.25
C ASP A 53 -13.72 -14.48 0.57
N GLY A 54 -13.80 -13.26 0.03
CA GLY A 54 -14.40 -12.11 0.72
C GLY A 54 -13.52 -11.50 1.82
N ILE A 55 -12.25 -11.94 1.93
CA ILE A 55 -11.32 -11.44 2.95
C ILE A 55 -10.52 -10.27 2.35
N PRO A 56 -10.60 -9.06 2.94
CA PRO A 56 -9.83 -7.92 2.45
C PRO A 56 -8.36 -8.02 2.86
N PHE A 57 -7.48 -7.59 1.95
CA PHE A 57 -6.07 -7.36 2.25
C PHE A 57 -5.57 -6.07 1.58
N ILE A 58 -4.40 -5.62 2.01
CA ILE A 58 -3.81 -4.35 1.56
C ILE A 58 -2.75 -4.63 0.50
N MET A 59 -3.02 -4.19 -0.72
CA MET A 59 -2.01 -4.10 -1.76
C MET A 59 -1.27 -2.77 -1.62
N ARG A 60 0.06 -2.80 -1.54
CA ARG A 60 0.91 -1.60 -1.41
C ARG A 60 1.69 -1.34 -2.69
N TYR A 61 1.73 -0.10 -3.12
CA TYR A 61 2.39 0.31 -4.36
C TYR A 61 3.08 1.66 -4.24
N GLY A 62 3.92 1.98 -5.23
CA GLY A 62 4.76 3.18 -5.19
C GLY A 62 6.10 2.97 -4.51
N LEU A 63 6.55 1.73 -4.36
CA LEU A 63 7.82 1.40 -3.72
C LEU A 63 8.83 0.85 -4.72
N TRP A 64 10.11 1.06 -4.44
CA TRP A 64 11.18 0.37 -5.15
C TRP A 64 11.27 -1.09 -4.73
N SER A 65 11.38 -1.98 -5.72
CA SER A 65 11.59 -3.42 -5.56
C SER A 65 12.54 -3.89 -6.65
N ASN A 66 13.70 -4.45 -6.26
CA ASN A 66 14.72 -4.93 -7.20
C ASN A 66 15.11 -3.90 -8.28
N GLY A 67 15.22 -2.62 -7.88
CA GLY A 67 15.57 -1.53 -8.79
C GLY A 67 14.47 -1.09 -9.74
N ARG A 68 13.25 -1.64 -9.61
CA ARG A 68 12.06 -1.23 -10.37
C ARG A 68 10.94 -0.76 -9.43
N CYS A 69 10.22 0.28 -9.79
CA CYS A 69 9.03 0.67 -9.05
C CYS A 69 7.91 -0.36 -9.29
N ASN A 70 7.27 -0.83 -8.23
CA ASN A 70 6.15 -1.77 -8.32
C ASN A 70 4.84 -1.14 -8.84
N TYR A 71 4.84 0.17 -9.10
CA TYR A 71 3.69 0.92 -9.64
C TYR A 71 3.95 1.44 -11.05
N CYS A 72 4.82 2.44 -11.20
CA CYS A 72 5.08 3.06 -12.51
C CYS A 72 6.06 2.26 -13.37
N GLY A 73 6.69 1.22 -12.83
CA GLY A 73 7.64 0.40 -13.57
C GLY A 73 8.97 1.08 -13.87
N GLU A 74 9.19 2.32 -13.40
CA GLU A 74 10.45 3.04 -13.53
C GLU A 74 11.62 2.28 -12.92
N TYR A 75 12.83 2.58 -13.37
CA TYR A 75 14.05 1.93 -12.90
C TYR A 75 14.95 2.92 -12.15
N THR A 76 15.55 2.50 -11.03
CA THR A 76 16.46 3.35 -10.23
C THR A 76 17.82 3.59 -10.87
N GLY A 77 18.04 3.10 -12.10
CA GLY A 77 19.23 3.45 -12.88
C GLY A 77 20.54 2.79 -12.46
N ARG A 78 20.53 1.55 -11.96
CA ARG A 78 21.72 0.67 -12.03
C ARG A 78 21.46 -0.47 -13.02
N ARG A 79 21.51 -0.16 -14.32
CA ARG A 79 21.99 -1.17 -15.27
C ARG A 79 23.43 -1.45 -14.86
N LYS A 80 23.71 -2.69 -14.43
CA LYS A 80 25.09 -3.17 -14.36
C LYS A 80 25.71 -3.11 -15.75
#